data_AF-A0AAV5GG55-F1
#
_entry.id   AF-A0AAV5GG55-F1
#
_cell.length_a   1.000
_cell.length_b   1.000
_cell.length_c   1.000
_cell.angle_alpha   90.00
_cell.angle_beta   90.00
_cell.angle_gamma   90.00
#
_symmetry.space_group_name_H-M   'P 1'
#
loop_
_entity.id
_entity.type
_entity.pdbx_description
1 polymer ?
#
loop_
_entity_poly.entity_id
_entity_poly.type
_entity_poly.pdbx_seq_one_letter_code
_entity_poly.pdbx_strand_id
1 'polypeptide(L)'
;MSSSAPSWKRDLEEHGFAIVRGVVTPERASEYVAAAHKWAGQFGWSAEDRSTWNTAHLPAGAAGVVSNYGTAHEKWVWEARIPSGPTDGGLVVLKGSHKLVKRYLDDHNGYKAEQDWGESNYYTFTEADIEWFRKQPGCTEIKVETEPGDLVLWDSRTIHWNRVPTGEVVRNAVYVCMCPKSMASAELLDKRKEYFENRLATSHWPAPYLVGTREAFGADLRDGKEDHLDHPRPLEEPVVTKRMLQLVGCEPY
;
A
#
# COMPACT_ATOMS: atom_id res chain seq x y z
N MET A 1 -16.54 -28.30 14.65
CA MET A 1 -15.96 -27.42 15.69
C MET A 1 -16.06 -25.99 15.16
N SER A 2 -16.90 -25.14 15.75
CA SER A 2 -17.03 -23.74 15.33
C SER A 2 -15.71 -23.03 15.64
N SER A 3 -14.99 -22.62 14.60
CA SER A 3 -13.74 -21.88 14.75
C SER A 3 -14.02 -20.54 15.43
N SER A 4 -13.45 -20.33 16.63
CA SER A 4 -13.50 -19.07 17.40
C SER A 4 -12.73 -17.92 16.73
N ALA A 5 -12.10 -18.16 15.58
CA ALA A 5 -11.39 -17.12 14.85
C ALA A 5 -12.39 -16.10 14.25
N PRO A 6 -12.07 -14.79 14.29
CA PRO A 6 -12.83 -13.78 13.58
C PRO A 6 -13.00 -14.12 12.10
N SER A 7 -14.13 -13.73 11.49
CA SER A 7 -14.41 -14.00 10.07
C SER A 7 -13.29 -13.50 9.15
N TRP A 8 -12.78 -12.29 9.38
CA TRP A 8 -11.70 -11.71 8.58
C TRP A 8 -10.45 -12.60 8.53
N LYS A 9 -10.13 -13.33 9.62
CA LYS A 9 -8.97 -14.21 9.64
C LYS A 9 -9.20 -15.44 8.78
N ARG A 10 -10.41 -16.01 8.86
CA ARG A 10 -10.81 -17.13 8.00
C ARG A 10 -10.81 -16.72 6.54
N ASP A 11 -11.37 -15.55 6.22
CA ASP A 11 -11.42 -15.02 4.87
C ASP A 11 -10.00 -14.78 4.33
N LEU A 12 -9.10 -14.21 5.13
CA LEU A 12 -7.70 -14.01 4.75
C LEU A 12 -7.00 -15.34 4.44
N GLU A 13 -7.15 -16.34 5.32
CA GLU A 13 -6.58 -17.67 5.11
C GLU A 13 -7.19 -18.37 3.88
N GLU A 14 -8.50 -18.23 3.68
CA GLU A 14 -9.24 -18.93 2.64
C GLU A 14 -9.04 -18.30 1.26
N HIS A 15 -9.16 -16.98 1.19
CA HIS A 15 -9.28 -16.19 -0.03
C HIS A 15 -8.01 -15.39 -0.35
N GLY A 16 -7.12 -15.22 0.62
CA GLY A 16 -5.89 -14.44 0.47
C GLY A 16 -6.10 -12.93 0.70
N PHE A 17 -7.33 -12.52 0.99
CA PHE A 17 -7.66 -11.17 1.41
C PHE A 17 -8.91 -11.17 2.30
N ALA A 18 -9.08 -10.11 3.08
CA ALA A 18 -10.25 -9.88 3.90
C ALA A 18 -10.54 -8.38 4.01
N ILE A 19 -11.81 -8.04 4.22
CA ILE A 19 -12.24 -6.68 4.52
C ILE A 19 -12.78 -6.65 5.94
N VAL A 20 -12.18 -5.82 6.80
CA VAL A 20 -12.72 -5.49 8.10
C VAL A 20 -13.52 -4.20 7.95
N ARG A 21 -14.84 -4.31 8.05
CA ARG A 21 -15.76 -3.18 7.78
C ARG A 21 -15.75 -2.16 8.93
N GLY A 22 -15.81 -0.88 8.59
CA GLY A 22 -16.06 0.21 9.55
C GLY A 22 -15.01 0.32 10.67
N VAL A 23 -13.73 0.08 10.37
CA VAL A 23 -12.63 0.22 11.34
C VAL A 23 -12.43 1.69 11.72
N VAL A 24 -12.68 2.60 10.78
CA VAL A 24 -12.76 4.04 11.00
C VAL A 24 -14.21 4.48 10.77
N THR A 25 -14.71 5.38 11.61
CA THR A 25 -16.09 5.89 11.46
C THR A 25 -16.20 6.78 10.22
N PRO A 26 -17.39 6.92 9.60
CA PRO A 26 -17.58 7.79 8.45
C PRO A 26 -17.17 9.24 8.69
N GLU A 27 -17.42 9.78 9.88
CA GLU A 27 -17.05 11.14 10.27
C GLU A 27 -15.53 11.31 10.23
N ARG A 28 -14.82 10.36 10.84
CA ARG A 28 -13.36 10.37 10.91
C ARG A 28 -12.73 10.11 9.54
N ALA A 29 -13.31 9.23 8.72
CA ALA A 29 -12.88 9.06 7.33
C ALA A 29 -13.06 10.35 6.50
N SER A 30 -14.12 11.11 6.73
CA SER A 30 -14.39 12.37 6.03
C SER A 30 -13.37 13.46 6.37
N GLU A 31 -12.94 13.53 7.65
CA GLU A 31 -11.83 14.40 8.07
C GLU A 31 -10.53 14.08 7.32
N TYR A 32 -10.27 12.80 7.05
CA TYR A 32 -9.06 12.36 6.34
C TYR A 32 -9.09 12.68 4.87
N VAL A 33 -10.24 12.53 4.23
CA VAL A 33 -10.44 12.97 2.85
C VAL A 33 -10.17 14.47 2.74
N ALA A 34 -10.74 15.28 3.64
CA ALA A 34 -10.53 16.72 3.66
C ALA A 34 -9.05 17.09 3.85
N ALA A 35 -8.35 16.41 4.77
CA ALA A 35 -6.92 16.62 5.00
C ALA A 35 -6.06 16.24 3.78
N ALA A 36 -6.35 15.10 3.13
CA ALA A 36 -5.68 14.67 1.92
C ALA A 36 -5.91 15.66 0.75
N HIS A 37 -7.13 16.17 0.59
CA HIS A 37 -7.45 17.18 -0.42
C HIS A 37 -6.71 18.50 -0.16
N LYS A 38 -6.70 18.97 1.09
CA LYS A 38 -5.92 20.16 1.50
C LYS A 38 -4.44 19.98 1.19
N TRP A 39 -3.88 18.81 1.50
CA TRP A 39 -2.49 18.49 1.21
C TRP A 39 -2.23 18.45 -0.30
N ALA A 40 -3.10 17.82 -1.10
CA ALA A 40 -2.97 17.80 -2.56
C ALA A 40 -3.10 19.20 -3.19
N GLY A 41 -3.86 20.10 -2.58
CA GLY A 41 -4.04 21.48 -3.03
C GLY A 41 -2.75 22.30 -3.12
N GLN A 42 -1.70 21.94 -2.37
CA GLN A 42 -0.40 22.62 -2.49
C GLN A 42 0.25 22.45 -3.88
N PHE A 43 -0.13 21.38 -4.59
CA PHE A 43 0.33 21.09 -5.96
C PHE A 43 -0.57 21.74 -7.02
N GLY A 44 -1.59 22.49 -6.62
CA GLY A 44 -2.59 23.07 -7.53
C GLY A 44 -3.73 22.11 -7.90
N TRP A 45 -3.85 20.97 -7.22
CA TRP A 45 -4.97 20.04 -7.39
C TRP A 45 -6.25 20.54 -6.70
N SER A 46 -7.41 20.30 -7.31
CA SER A 46 -8.73 20.54 -6.71
C SER A 46 -9.67 19.36 -6.97
N ALA A 47 -10.42 18.96 -5.95
CA ALA A 47 -11.44 17.93 -6.08
C ALA A 47 -12.63 18.39 -6.96
N GLU A 48 -12.84 19.69 -7.03
CA GLU A 48 -13.94 20.35 -7.74
C GLU A 48 -13.60 20.68 -9.20
N ASP A 49 -12.31 20.73 -9.57
CA ASP A 49 -11.84 21.04 -10.92
C ASP A 49 -11.07 19.88 -11.55
N ARG A 50 -11.76 19.12 -12.42
CA ARG A 50 -11.18 17.99 -13.15
C ARG A 50 -10.02 18.35 -14.07
N SER A 51 -9.91 19.61 -14.50
CA SER A 51 -8.79 20.04 -15.34
C SER A 51 -7.44 19.94 -14.60
N THR A 52 -7.49 19.90 -13.27
CA THR A 52 -6.33 19.70 -12.40
C THR A 52 -6.00 18.22 -12.14
N TRP A 53 -6.76 17.26 -12.67
CA TRP A 53 -6.54 15.83 -12.38
C TRP A 53 -5.50 15.21 -13.32
N ASN A 54 -4.29 15.76 -13.27
CA ASN A 54 -3.16 15.33 -14.09
C ASN A 54 -1.84 15.48 -13.32
N THR A 55 -0.77 14.93 -13.88
CA THR A 55 0.55 14.92 -13.26
C THR A 55 1.15 16.31 -13.03
N ALA A 56 0.69 17.34 -13.74
CA ALA A 56 1.19 18.70 -13.53
C ALA A 56 0.69 19.31 -12.20
N HIS A 57 -0.44 18.84 -11.68
CA HIS A 57 -1.04 19.35 -10.45
C HIS A 57 -1.04 18.33 -9.30
N LEU A 58 -0.41 17.17 -9.50
CA LEU A 58 -0.23 16.15 -8.47
C LEU A 58 1.26 16.07 -8.08
N PRO A 59 1.58 15.47 -6.92
CA PRO A 59 2.96 15.14 -6.58
C PRO A 59 3.61 14.30 -7.68
N ALA A 60 4.90 14.49 -7.93
CA ALA A 60 5.62 13.57 -8.78
C ALA A 60 5.68 12.19 -8.11
N GLY A 61 5.62 11.14 -8.92
CA GLY A 61 5.58 9.77 -8.42
C GLY A 61 5.35 8.76 -9.55
N ALA A 62 5.76 7.52 -9.32
CA ALA A 62 5.56 6.43 -10.27
C ALA A 62 4.19 5.78 -10.07
N ALA A 63 3.40 5.65 -11.14
CA ALA A 63 2.10 4.97 -11.14
C ALA A 63 1.10 5.47 -10.07
N GLY A 64 1.19 6.75 -9.67
CA GLY A 64 0.33 7.36 -8.65
C GLY A 64 0.69 7.01 -7.21
N VAL A 65 1.85 6.36 -6.97
CA VAL A 65 2.41 6.15 -5.64
C VAL A 65 3.33 7.32 -5.29
N VAL A 66 3.09 7.93 -4.13
CA VAL A 66 3.89 9.04 -3.60
C VAL A 66 4.71 8.53 -2.42
N SER A 67 6.03 8.61 -2.54
CA SER A 67 6.96 8.11 -1.50
C SER A 67 7.78 9.21 -0.84
N ASN A 68 7.92 10.40 -1.45
CA ASN A 68 8.59 11.56 -0.85
C ASN A 68 7.57 12.60 -0.37
N TYR A 69 7.92 13.90 -0.35
CA TYR A 69 7.07 14.99 0.17
C TYR A 69 6.60 14.73 1.61
N GLY A 70 7.44 14.10 2.45
CA GLY A 70 7.07 13.65 3.79
C GLY A 70 5.81 12.78 3.88
N THR A 71 5.24 12.34 2.75
CA THR A 71 3.83 11.93 2.65
C THR A 71 3.57 10.71 3.50
N ALA A 72 4.49 9.74 3.49
CA ALA A 72 4.39 8.53 4.29
C ALA A 72 4.24 8.78 5.81
N HIS A 73 4.61 9.97 6.29
CA HIS A 73 4.51 10.36 7.70
C HIS A 73 3.58 11.53 7.97
N GLU A 74 2.86 12.02 6.95
CA GLU A 74 1.82 13.03 7.17
C GLU A 74 0.79 12.51 8.16
N LYS A 75 0.31 13.39 9.04
CA LYS A 75 -0.66 13.01 10.07
C LYS A 75 -1.86 12.29 9.47
N TRP A 76 -2.39 12.79 8.35
CA TRP A 76 -3.53 12.18 7.67
C TRP A 76 -3.22 10.79 7.10
N VAL A 77 -1.97 10.47 6.72
CA VAL A 77 -1.60 9.12 6.22
C VAL A 77 -1.62 8.07 7.31
N TRP A 78 -1.18 8.41 8.52
CA TRP A 78 -1.32 7.53 9.69
C TRP A 78 -2.76 7.20 10.04
N GLU A 79 -3.69 7.99 9.51
CA GLU A 79 -5.05 8.09 9.93
C GLU A 79 -6.04 7.63 8.81
N ALA A 80 -5.72 7.84 7.54
CA ALA A 80 -6.64 7.76 6.40
C ALA A 80 -7.11 6.36 5.97
N ARG A 81 -8.38 6.27 5.52
CA ARG A 81 -9.02 5.15 4.79
C ARG A 81 -10.16 5.71 3.93
N ILE A 82 -10.36 5.23 2.69
CA ILE A 82 -11.25 5.87 1.67
C ILE A 82 -11.97 4.78 0.83
N PRO A 83 -13.17 5.08 0.28
CA PRO A 83 -13.96 4.12 -0.50
C PRO A 83 -13.29 3.67 -1.80
N SER A 84 -13.71 2.51 -2.30
CA SER A 84 -13.37 2.00 -3.61
C SER A 84 -14.55 1.20 -4.16
N GLY A 85 -15.29 1.76 -5.11
CA GLY A 85 -16.34 1.07 -5.86
C GLY A 85 -15.83 0.33 -7.10
N PRO A 86 -16.74 -0.26 -7.90
CA PRO A 86 -16.40 -1.07 -9.07
C PRO A 86 -15.62 -0.30 -10.15
N THR A 87 -15.81 1.02 -10.22
CA THR A 87 -15.20 1.93 -11.21
C THR A 87 -14.08 2.81 -10.66
N ASP A 88 -13.82 2.77 -9.35
CA ASP A 88 -12.96 3.76 -8.67
C ASP A 88 -11.48 3.34 -8.65
N GLY A 89 -11.15 2.39 -9.53
CA GLY A 89 -9.85 1.76 -9.61
C GLY A 89 -9.44 1.12 -8.28
N GLY A 90 -8.16 0.76 -8.15
CA GLY A 90 -7.59 0.24 -6.92
C GLY A 90 -7.43 -1.26 -6.91
N LEU A 91 -7.34 -1.85 -5.72
CA LEU A 91 -6.87 -3.21 -5.54
C LEU A 91 -7.78 -4.22 -6.24
N VAL A 92 -7.16 -5.01 -7.12
CA VAL A 92 -7.72 -6.24 -7.68
C VAL A 92 -6.88 -7.39 -7.14
N VAL A 93 -7.54 -8.46 -6.71
CA VAL A 93 -6.90 -9.68 -6.23
C VAL A 93 -7.37 -10.86 -7.06
N LEU A 94 -6.46 -11.78 -7.35
CA LEU A 94 -6.82 -13.11 -7.80
C LEU A 94 -7.03 -13.97 -6.57
N LYS A 95 -8.27 -14.00 -6.07
CA LYS A 95 -8.69 -14.73 -4.86
C LYS A 95 -8.12 -16.15 -4.88
N GLY A 96 -7.57 -16.63 -3.77
CA GLY A 96 -7.10 -18.01 -3.62
C GLY A 96 -5.74 -18.32 -4.28
N SER A 97 -5.17 -17.42 -5.08
CA SER A 97 -3.89 -17.63 -5.77
C SER A 97 -2.71 -17.84 -4.82
N HIS A 98 -2.73 -17.27 -3.60
CA HIS A 98 -1.67 -17.41 -2.60
C HIS A 98 -1.39 -18.86 -2.20
N LYS A 99 -2.39 -19.74 -2.32
CA LYS A 99 -2.27 -21.18 -2.04
C LYS A 99 -1.59 -21.94 -3.17
N LEU A 100 -1.52 -21.35 -4.37
CA LEU A 100 -1.12 -22.02 -5.60
C LEU A 100 0.22 -21.54 -6.14
N VAL A 101 0.75 -20.39 -5.67
CA VAL A 101 2.04 -19.85 -6.15
C VAL A 101 3.15 -20.90 -6.09
N LYS A 102 3.27 -21.65 -4.97
CA LYS A 102 4.30 -22.69 -4.87
C LYS A 102 4.14 -23.77 -5.94
N ARG A 103 2.93 -24.33 -6.06
CA ARG A 103 2.63 -25.35 -7.07
C ARG A 103 2.88 -24.83 -8.48
N TYR A 104 2.44 -23.61 -8.76
CA TYR A 104 2.66 -22.96 -10.04
C TYR A 104 4.16 -22.91 -10.38
N LEU A 105 5.00 -22.45 -9.45
CA LEU A 105 6.44 -22.41 -9.63
C LEU A 105 7.03 -23.82 -9.82
N ASP A 106 6.62 -24.80 -9.00
CA ASP A 106 7.07 -26.19 -9.15
C ASP A 106 6.73 -26.77 -10.55
N ASP A 107 5.52 -26.50 -11.04
CA ASP A 107 5.01 -26.97 -12.35
C ASP A 107 5.66 -26.24 -13.55
N HIS A 108 6.27 -25.06 -13.34
CA HIS A 108 6.83 -24.20 -14.39
C HIS A 108 8.34 -23.94 -14.25
N ASN A 109 9.07 -24.89 -13.64
CA ASN A 109 10.53 -24.85 -13.50
C ASN A 109 11.08 -23.70 -12.64
N GLY A 110 10.31 -23.27 -11.64
CA GLY A 110 10.72 -22.28 -10.64
C GLY A 110 10.50 -20.83 -11.09
N TYR A 111 11.30 -19.93 -10.52
CA TYR A 111 11.29 -18.52 -10.88
C TYR A 111 11.93 -18.29 -12.24
N LYS A 112 11.27 -17.51 -13.09
CA LYS A 112 11.79 -17.08 -14.38
C LYS A 112 12.53 -15.76 -14.23
N ALA A 113 13.75 -15.68 -14.75
CA ALA A 113 14.64 -14.54 -14.55
C ALA A 113 14.05 -13.22 -15.09
N GLU A 114 13.28 -13.29 -16.18
CA GLU A 114 12.63 -12.13 -16.81
C GLU A 114 11.40 -11.62 -16.04
N GLN A 115 10.92 -12.37 -15.06
CA GLN A 115 9.77 -12.03 -14.21
C GLN A 115 10.18 -11.70 -12.77
N ASP A 116 11.40 -12.06 -12.36
CA ASP A 116 11.95 -11.86 -11.04
C ASP A 116 12.74 -10.55 -10.96
N TRP A 117 12.34 -9.66 -10.04
CA TRP A 117 12.99 -8.37 -9.83
C TRP A 117 14.10 -8.41 -8.77
N GLY A 118 14.52 -9.61 -8.35
CA GLY A 118 15.68 -9.83 -7.49
C GLY A 118 15.56 -9.09 -6.16
N GLU A 119 16.48 -8.15 -5.90
CA GLU A 119 16.54 -7.37 -4.66
C GLU A 119 15.29 -6.52 -4.40
N SER A 120 14.51 -6.21 -5.46
CA SER A 120 13.23 -5.53 -5.31
C SER A 120 12.12 -6.45 -4.75
N ASN A 121 12.39 -7.74 -4.52
CA ASN A 121 11.48 -8.71 -3.92
C ASN A 121 10.04 -8.62 -4.47
N TYR A 122 9.95 -8.73 -5.80
CA TYR A 122 8.70 -8.68 -6.55
C TYR A 122 8.80 -9.61 -7.75
N TYR A 123 7.69 -10.26 -8.10
CA TYR A 123 7.61 -11.16 -9.25
C TYR A 123 6.40 -10.79 -10.11
N THR A 124 6.64 -10.50 -11.39
CA THR A 124 5.58 -10.15 -12.33
C THR A 124 5.01 -11.40 -12.97
N PHE A 125 3.74 -11.74 -12.73
CA PHE A 125 3.05 -12.78 -13.48
C PHE A 125 2.63 -12.27 -14.86
N THR A 126 2.85 -13.05 -15.91
CA THR A 126 2.37 -12.74 -17.27
C THR A 126 0.89 -13.06 -17.42
N GLU A 127 0.23 -12.56 -18.46
CA GLU A 127 -1.17 -12.90 -18.74
C GLU A 127 -1.38 -14.42 -18.92
N ALA A 128 -0.41 -15.12 -19.53
CA ALA A 128 -0.46 -16.58 -19.67
C ALA A 128 -0.41 -17.29 -18.30
N ASP A 129 0.38 -16.76 -17.37
CA ASP A 129 0.44 -17.27 -16.01
C ASP A 129 -0.89 -17.03 -15.29
N ILE A 130 -1.44 -15.81 -15.39
CA ILE A 130 -2.75 -15.47 -14.81
C ILE A 130 -3.85 -16.38 -15.34
N GLU A 131 -3.84 -16.70 -16.64
CA GLU A 131 -4.79 -17.62 -17.25
C GLU A 131 -4.66 -19.05 -16.70
N TRP A 132 -3.45 -19.49 -16.35
CA TRP A 132 -3.26 -20.77 -15.64
C TRP A 132 -3.94 -20.74 -14.27
N PHE A 133 -3.77 -19.65 -13.50
CA PHE A 133 -4.40 -19.50 -12.19
C PHE A 133 -5.93 -19.43 -12.30
N ARG A 134 -6.48 -18.68 -13.27
CA ARG A 134 -7.94 -18.56 -13.50
C ARG A 134 -8.62 -19.89 -13.78
N LYS A 135 -7.90 -20.88 -14.33
CA LYS A 135 -8.39 -22.25 -14.55
C LYS A 135 -8.44 -23.11 -13.28
N GLN A 136 -7.80 -22.68 -12.19
CA GLN A 136 -7.76 -23.46 -10.96
C GLN A 136 -9.03 -23.23 -10.11
N PRO A 137 -9.57 -24.27 -9.45
CA PRO A 137 -10.71 -24.12 -8.56
C PRO A 137 -10.43 -23.11 -7.44
N GLY A 138 -11.38 -22.21 -7.20
CA GLY A 138 -11.28 -21.18 -6.16
C GLY A 138 -10.48 -19.94 -6.55
N CYS A 139 -9.88 -19.91 -7.75
CA CYS A 139 -9.25 -18.72 -8.30
C CYS A 139 -10.24 -17.84 -9.05
N THR A 140 -10.43 -16.61 -8.57
CA THR A 140 -11.36 -15.66 -9.18
C THR A 140 -10.82 -14.26 -9.04
N GLU A 141 -10.84 -13.49 -10.13
CA GLU A 141 -10.50 -12.08 -10.08
C GLU A 141 -11.59 -11.31 -9.33
N ILE A 142 -11.18 -10.57 -8.30
CA ILE A 142 -12.07 -9.75 -7.48
C ILE A 142 -11.52 -8.33 -7.49
N LYS A 143 -12.30 -7.39 -8.01
CA LYS A 143 -12.10 -5.99 -7.70
C LYS A 143 -12.55 -5.78 -6.26
N VAL A 144 -11.63 -5.42 -5.37
CA VAL A 144 -11.94 -5.24 -3.95
C VAL A 144 -12.75 -3.95 -3.81
N GLU A 145 -13.95 -4.05 -3.25
CA GLU A 145 -14.87 -2.94 -3.05
C GLU A 145 -15.02 -2.59 -1.57
N THR A 146 -14.81 -1.31 -1.23
CA THR A 146 -14.74 -0.80 0.14
C THR A 146 -15.53 0.49 0.31
N GLU A 147 -16.06 0.69 1.50
CA GLU A 147 -16.63 1.97 1.94
C GLU A 147 -15.58 2.81 2.69
N PRO A 148 -15.78 4.14 2.88
CA PRO A 148 -14.89 4.93 3.70
C PRO A 148 -14.75 4.31 5.09
N GLY A 149 -13.51 4.12 5.54
CA GLY A 149 -13.20 3.57 6.86
C GLY A 149 -13.07 2.06 6.95
N ASP A 150 -13.27 1.32 5.85
CA ASP A 150 -12.93 -0.09 5.79
C ASP A 150 -11.40 -0.32 5.81
N LEU A 151 -10.98 -1.48 6.31
CA LEU A 151 -9.60 -1.96 6.25
C LEU A 151 -9.51 -3.20 5.37
N VAL A 152 -8.66 -3.14 4.35
CA VAL A 152 -8.31 -4.32 3.55
C VAL A 152 -7.04 -4.95 4.09
N LEU A 153 -7.10 -6.25 4.34
CA LEU A 153 -5.96 -7.09 4.64
C LEU A 153 -5.73 -8.03 3.45
N TRP A 154 -4.50 -8.23 3.01
CA TRP A 154 -4.18 -9.25 2.01
C TRP A 154 -2.87 -9.94 2.35
N ASP A 155 -2.80 -11.21 1.94
CA ASP A 155 -1.57 -12.00 1.96
C ASP A 155 -0.70 -11.54 0.79
N SER A 156 0.56 -11.20 1.03
CA SER A 156 1.45 -10.69 -0.02
C SER A 156 1.69 -11.67 -1.16
N ARG A 157 1.39 -12.96 -0.98
CA ARG A 157 1.46 -14.00 -2.01
C ARG A 157 0.21 -14.07 -2.88
N THR A 158 -0.88 -13.43 -2.49
CA THR A 158 -2.06 -13.31 -3.35
C THR A 158 -1.69 -12.43 -4.52
N ILE A 159 -1.83 -12.95 -5.74
CA ILE A 159 -1.57 -12.17 -6.95
C ILE A 159 -2.53 -10.99 -6.98
N HIS A 160 -2.01 -9.79 -7.16
CA HIS A 160 -2.77 -8.55 -7.09
C HIS A 160 -2.18 -7.47 -8.00
N TRP A 161 -3.02 -6.51 -8.37
CA TRP A 161 -2.63 -5.34 -9.16
C TRP A 161 -3.60 -4.18 -8.92
N ASN A 162 -3.26 -3.01 -9.43
CA ASN A 162 -4.16 -1.85 -9.43
C ASN A 162 -4.96 -1.81 -10.73
N ARG A 163 -6.27 -1.60 -10.62
CA ARG A 163 -7.12 -1.17 -11.73
C ARG A 163 -7.11 0.35 -11.83
N VAL A 164 -6.98 0.88 -13.04
CA VAL A 164 -7.12 2.33 -13.28
C VAL A 164 -8.60 2.71 -13.12
N PRO A 165 -8.93 3.81 -12.44
CA PRO A 165 -10.32 4.26 -12.32
C PRO A 165 -10.90 4.66 -13.67
N THR A 166 -12.18 4.35 -13.87
CA THR A 166 -13.01 4.87 -14.97
C THR A 166 -14.16 5.74 -14.45
N GLY A 167 -14.36 5.76 -13.13
CA GLY A 167 -15.33 6.61 -12.45
C GLY A 167 -14.80 7.99 -12.09
N GLU A 168 -15.53 8.66 -11.21
CA GLU A 168 -15.25 10.05 -10.80
C GLU A 168 -14.84 10.18 -9.34
N VAL A 169 -14.81 9.08 -8.59
CA VAL A 169 -14.44 9.11 -7.18
C VAL A 169 -12.92 9.24 -7.06
N VAL A 170 -12.49 10.29 -6.36
CA VAL A 170 -11.09 10.44 -5.95
C VAL A 170 -10.80 9.43 -4.84
N ARG A 171 -9.83 8.55 -5.08
CA ARG A 171 -9.38 7.57 -4.09
C ARG A 171 -7.97 7.88 -3.64
N ASN A 172 -7.77 7.93 -2.33
CA ASN A 172 -6.45 7.79 -1.72
C ASN A 172 -6.41 6.52 -0.85
N ALA A 173 -5.28 5.82 -0.85
CA ALA A 173 -5.11 4.62 -0.05
C ALA A 173 -3.73 4.62 0.58
N VAL A 174 -3.65 4.14 1.83
CA VAL A 174 -2.40 3.99 2.56
C VAL A 174 -2.06 2.52 2.64
N TYR A 175 -0.90 2.16 2.11
CA TYR A 175 -0.38 0.80 2.14
C TYR A 175 0.54 0.64 3.34
N VAL A 176 0.28 -0.38 4.17
CA VAL A 176 1.14 -0.74 5.30
C VAL A 176 1.45 -2.23 5.18
N CYS A 177 2.74 -2.56 5.01
CA CYS A 177 3.21 -3.94 4.99
C CYS A 177 3.80 -4.30 6.35
N MET A 178 3.40 -5.44 6.90
CA MET A 178 3.86 -5.93 8.20
C MET A 178 4.43 -7.34 8.08
N CYS A 179 5.50 -7.60 8.82
CA CYS A 179 6.09 -8.92 9.00
C CYS A 179 6.22 -9.24 10.49
N PRO A 180 6.27 -10.53 10.88
CA PRO A 180 6.60 -10.92 12.25
C PRO A 180 7.93 -10.32 12.71
N LYS A 181 8.01 -9.89 13.97
CA LYS A 181 9.25 -9.37 14.59
C LYS A 181 10.43 -10.34 14.43
N SER A 182 10.17 -11.64 14.44
CA SER A 182 11.19 -12.68 14.27
C SER A 182 11.92 -12.65 12.91
N MET A 183 11.39 -11.92 11.93
CA MET A 183 12.05 -11.72 10.63
C MET A 183 13.00 -10.50 10.62
N ALA A 184 12.95 -9.65 11.65
CA ALA A 184 13.77 -8.44 11.74
C ALA A 184 15.00 -8.68 12.62
N SER A 185 16.19 -8.38 12.08
CA SER A 185 17.42 -8.30 12.88
C SER A 185 17.41 -7.08 13.80
N ALA A 186 18.28 -7.06 14.82
CA ALA A 186 18.45 -5.89 15.69
C ALA A 186 18.86 -4.65 14.87
N GLU A 187 19.80 -4.81 13.94
CA GLU A 187 20.26 -3.77 13.02
C GLU A 187 19.11 -3.18 12.17
N LEU A 188 18.23 -4.04 11.65
CA LEU A 188 17.07 -3.57 10.88
C LEU A 188 16.07 -2.78 11.75
N LEU A 189 15.89 -3.17 13.01
CA LEU A 189 15.03 -2.42 13.94
C LEU A 189 15.64 -1.05 14.28
N ASP A 190 16.96 -0.98 14.47
CA ASP A 190 17.66 0.29 14.69
C ASP A 190 17.55 1.20 13.46
N LYS A 191 17.73 0.66 12.25
CA LYS A 191 17.55 1.42 11.00
C LYS A 191 16.11 1.89 10.81
N ARG A 192 15.12 1.06 11.19
CA ARG A 192 13.70 1.46 11.15
C ARG A 192 13.40 2.61 12.12
N LYS A 193 13.99 2.60 13.30
CA LYS A 193 13.89 3.70 14.26
C LYS A 193 14.50 4.98 13.70
N GLU A 194 15.70 4.89 13.12
CA GLU A 194 16.35 6.02 12.42
C GLU A 194 15.45 6.60 11.33
N TYR A 195 14.88 5.76 10.47
CA TYR A 195 13.98 6.20 9.41
C TYR A 195 12.70 6.83 9.94
N PHE A 196 12.12 6.27 11.01
CA PHE A 196 10.95 6.87 11.65
C PHE A 196 11.27 8.26 12.24
N GLU A 197 12.38 8.40 12.98
CA GLU A 197 12.82 9.67 13.57
C GLU A 197 13.08 10.74 12.50
N ASN A 198 13.65 10.32 11.37
CA ASN A 198 13.94 11.18 10.22
C ASN A 198 12.78 11.33 9.23
N ARG A 199 11.61 10.72 9.48
CA ARG A 199 10.40 10.78 8.62
C ARG A 199 10.65 10.27 7.20
N LEU A 200 11.49 9.27 7.07
CA LEU A 200 11.82 8.62 5.80
C LEU A 200 10.81 7.52 5.48
N ALA A 201 10.40 7.45 4.22
CA ALA A 201 9.63 6.32 3.71
C ALA A 201 10.54 5.14 3.39
N THR A 202 9.97 3.95 3.43
CA THR A 202 10.67 2.69 3.15
C THR A 202 10.07 2.02 1.92
N SER A 203 10.80 1.07 1.33
CA SER A 203 10.25 0.15 0.35
C SER A 203 9.08 -0.66 0.90
N HIS A 204 8.39 -1.39 0.02
CA HIS A 204 7.22 -2.21 0.35
C HIS A 204 7.53 -3.43 1.23
N TRP A 205 8.80 -3.79 1.40
CA TRP A 205 9.22 -4.97 2.16
C TRP A 205 9.71 -4.58 3.57
N PRO A 206 9.02 -4.97 4.65
CA PRO A 206 9.36 -4.49 5.99
C PRO A 206 10.53 -5.22 6.67
N ALA A 207 10.84 -6.46 6.27
CA ALA A 207 12.00 -7.25 6.74
C ALA A 207 12.20 -8.47 5.81
N PRO A 208 13.43 -8.99 5.60
CA PRO A 208 14.65 -8.75 6.39
C PRO A 208 15.54 -7.61 5.87
N TYR A 209 15.12 -6.89 4.84
CA TYR A 209 15.82 -5.72 4.31
C TYR A 209 14.92 -4.50 4.39
N LEU A 210 15.51 -3.34 4.69
CA LEU A 210 14.82 -2.06 4.74
C LEU A 210 15.55 -1.09 3.81
N VAL A 211 14.85 -0.57 2.82
CA VAL A 211 15.41 0.38 1.84
C VAL A 211 14.72 1.71 2.02
N GLY A 212 15.47 2.77 2.30
CA GLY A 212 14.96 4.14 2.32
C GLY A 212 14.67 4.59 0.89
N THR A 213 13.44 5.01 0.60
CA THR A 213 13.03 5.34 -0.78
C THR A 213 13.85 6.50 -1.35
N ARG A 214 14.07 7.55 -0.56
CA ARG A 214 14.87 8.71 -1.00
C ARG A 214 16.34 8.35 -1.23
N GLU A 215 16.89 7.46 -0.44
CA GLU A 215 18.27 6.98 -0.59
C GLU A 215 18.42 6.13 -1.87
N ALA A 216 17.44 5.28 -2.17
CA ALA A 216 17.48 4.38 -3.31
C ALA A 216 17.07 5.03 -4.64
N PHE A 217 16.10 5.95 -4.61
CA PHE A 217 15.45 6.48 -5.81
C PHE A 217 15.67 7.98 -6.01
N GLY A 218 16.29 8.68 -5.05
CA GLY A 218 16.54 10.12 -5.11
C GLY A 218 15.31 10.97 -4.76
N ALA A 219 15.46 12.29 -4.97
CA ALA A 219 14.37 13.24 -4.84
C ALA A 219 13.40 13.11 -6.02
N ASP A 220 12.12 13.40 -5.78
CA ASP A 220 11.13 13.43 -6.84
C ASP A 220 11.39 14.61 -7.79
N LEU A 221 11.24 14.35 -9.09
CA LEU A 221 11.52 15.33 -10.14
C LEU A 221 10.22 15.82 -10.79
N ARG A 222 10.08 17.15 -10.94
CA ARG A 222 9.08 17.83 -11.76
C ARG A 222 9.79 18.49 -12.93
N ASP A 223 9.39 18.13 -14.15
CA ASP A 223 10.01 18.63 -15.40
C ASP A 223 11.55 18.46 -15.45
N GLY A 224 12.04 17.34 -14.90
CA GLY A 224 13.46 16.98 -14.88
C GLY A 224 14.31 17.73 -13.84
N LYS A 225 13.69 18.48 -12.93
CA LYS A 225 14.35 19.14 -11.79
C LYS A 225 13.74 18.67 -10.49
N GLU A 226 14.50 18.72 -9.40
CA GLU A 226 13.95 18.45 -8.06
C GLU A 226 12.72 19.33 -7.83
N ASP A 227 11.63 18.71 -7.40
CA ASP A 227 10.38 19.43 -7.20
C ASP A 227 10.54 20.40 -6.02
N HIS A 228 10.35 21.69 -6.26
CA HIS A 228 10.42 22.73 -5.23
C HIS A 228 9.42 22.56 -4.08
N LEU A 229 8.37 21.75 -4.27
CA LEU A 229 7.41 21.39 -3.23
C LEU A 229 7.86 20.18 -2.39
N ASP A 230 8.94 19.51 -2.77
CA ASP A 230 9.49 18.41 -1.98
C ASP A 230 10.04 18.92 -0.64
N HIS A 231 9.68 18.21 0.42
CA HIS A 231 10.06 18.53 1.78
C HIS A 231 10.45 17.25 2.53
N PRO A 232 11.56 17.27 3.29
CA PRO A 232 12.11 16.06 3.94
C PRO A 232 11.30 15.59 5.16
N ARG A 233 10.34 16.38 5.63
CA ARG A 233 9.51 16.12 6.82
C ARG A 233 8.07 16.54 6.56
N PRO A 234 7.05 15.93 7.19
CA PRO A 234 5.66 16.27 6.95
C PRO A 234 5.34 17.74 7.28
N LEU A 235 4.36 18.32 6.59
CA LEU A 235 3.88 19.68 6.85
C LEU A 235 3.27 19.80 8.25
N GLU A 236 2.59 18.75 8.69
CA GLU A 236 2.02 18.62 10.03
C GLU A 236 2.57 17.35 10.70
N GLU A 237 3.36 17.52 11.76
CA GLU A 237 3.94 16.39 12.50
C GLU A 237 2.84 15.54 13.17
N PRO A 238 2.92 14.19 13.08
CA PRO A 238 1.96 13.33 13.74
C PRO A 238 2.13 13.37 15.26
N VAL A 239 1.02 13.17 15.99
CA VAL A 239 1.08 12.95 17.44
C VAL A 239 1.69 11.57 17.70
N VAL A 240 2.93 11.56 18.21
CA VAL A 240 3.62 10.33 18.54
C VAL A 240 3.03 9.72 19.81
N THR A 241 2.35 8.59 19.65
CA THR A 241 1.79 7.83 20.78
C THR A 241 2.66 6.62 21.10
N LYS A 242 2.57 6.13 22.33
CA LYS A 242 3.21 4.86 22.71
C LYS A 242 2.84 3.73 21.76
N ARG A 243 1.56 3.64 21.37
CA ARG A 243 1.08 2.61 20.44
C ARG A 243 1.74 2.72 19.06
N MET A 244 1.95 3.94 18.56
CA MET A 244 2.68 4.17 17.31
C MET A 244 4.13 3.68 17.42
N LEU A 245 4.82 4.01 18.52
CA LEU A 245 6.19 3.56 18.76
C LEU A 245 6.28 2.02 18.82
N GLN A 246 5.29 1.35 19.40
CA GLN A 246 5.20 -0.11 19.39
C GLN A 246 4.98 -0.69 17.99
N LEU A 247 4.08 -0.07 17.20
CA LEU A 247 3.76 -0.52 15.84
C LEU A 247 4.94 -0.36 14.88
N VAL A 248 5.68 0.75 15.00
CA VAL A 248 6.91 0.98 14.22
C VAL A 248 8.03 0.04 14.69
N GLY A 249 8.01 -0.40 15.94
CA GLY A 249 9.05 -1.25 16.53
C GLY A 249 10.15 -0.47 17.27
N CYS A 250 9.92 0.81 17.54
CA CYS A 250 10.77 1.64 18.41
C CYS A 250 10.61 1.26 19.89
N GLU A 251 9.46 0.72 20.28
CA GLU A 251 9.17 0.20 21.61
C GLU A 251 8.64 -1.24 21.57
N PRO A 252 8.86 -2.06 22.61
CA PRO A 252 8.24 -3.38 22.73
C PRO A 252 6.74 -3.30 23.07
N TYR A 253 5.98 -4.33 22.66
CA TYR A 253 4.55 -4.50 22.95
C TYR A 253 4.27 -4.78 24.42
#